data_AF-Q00T60-F1
#
_entry.id   AF-Q00T60-F1
#
_cell.length_a   1.000
_cell.length_b   1.000
_cell.length_c   1.000
_cell.angle_alpha   90.00
_cell.angle_beta   90.00
_cell.angle_gamma   90.00
#
_symmetry.space_group_name_H-M   'P 1'
#
loop_
_entity.id
_entity.type
_entity.pdbx_description
1 polymer ?
#
loop_
_entity_poly.entity_id
_entity_poly.type
_entity_poly.pdbx_seq_one_letter_code
_entity_poly.pdbx_strand_id
1 'polypeptide(L)'
;MPKCPNATADLASRGIMFRKLFGYGRSSPGTSTTAHNGNTTPSTAVDAIDRIKRTLEMLEKKEALTNRRVEEELALAREENRKGNKRRAMQHLKKKKLYEAQLDALSTSQLKLQEQVIMLEGSRATSETYGALRTGADAMRRLAKETSIDDVDATMDVINEQTEQMRAVQEALGQPTGLAAEFDEDELEEELAELDALDVENNLLDPELAKELEEPTLPSVPLPAVPASASASALSADEEAELKALQAEMELS
;
A
#
# COMPACT_ATOMS: atom_id res chain seq x y z
N MET A 1 49.48 20.33 -33.25
CA MET A 1 49.09 20.98 -34.53
C MET A 1 50.04 20.51 -35.64
N PRO A 2 49.68 20.55 -36.94
CA PRO A 2 48.34 20.39 -37.51
C PRO A 2 48.27 19.59 -38.85
N LYS A 3 47.06 19.12 -39.21
CA LYS A 3 46.45 19.03 -40.57
C LYS A 3 47.08 18.17 -41.70
N CYS A 4 46.17 17.48 -42.40
CA CYS A 4 46.25 16.92 -43.78
C CYS A 4 46.05 18.06 -44.84
N PRO A 5 45.77 17.82 -46.15
CA PRO A 5 45.69 16.59 -46.97
C PRO A 5 46.73 16.67 -48.14
N ASN A 6 46.58 16.29 -49.44
CA ASN A 6 45.49 15.76 -50.27
C ASN A 6 46.02 15.12 -51.58
N ALA A 7 45.32 14.16 -52.20
CA ALA A 7 45.53 13.74 -53.60
C ALA A 7 44.33 12.99 -54.23
N THR A 8 43.76 13.57 -55.30
CA THR A 8 43.28 12.97 -56.59
C THR A 8 42.98 11.46 -56.71
N ALA A 9 41.92 11.01 -57.41
CA ALA A 9 40.92 11.71 -58.22
C ALA A 9 39.61 10.90 -58.45
N ASP A 10 38.62 11.60 -59.03
CA ASP A 10 37.31 11.17 -59.56
C ASP A 10 37.35 9.97 -60.54
N LEU A 11 36.29 9.14 -60.51
CA LEU A 11 35.59 8.70 -61.73
C LEU A 11 34.21 8.04 -61.47
N ALA A 12 33.24 8.39 -62.33
CA ALA A 12 32.07 7.58 -62.73
C ALA A 12 30.89 7.34 -61.74
N SER A 13 30.13 8.41 -61.48
CA SER A 13 28.68 8.52 -61.79
C SER A 13 27.74 7.30 -61.63
N ARG A 14 26.72 7.43 -60.75
CA ARG A 14 25.32 7.12 -61.12
C ARG A 14 24.23 7.75 -60.24
N GLY A 15 23.84 8.98 -60.59
CA GLY A 15 22.44 9.45 -60.69
C GLY A 15 21.51 9.57 -59.46
N ILE A 16 21.05 10.82 -59.24
CA ILE A 16 19.62 11.23 -59.24
C ILE A 16 18.70 10.76 -58.08
N MET A 17 17.95 11.62 -57.36
CA MET A 17 17.97 13.10 -57.24
C MET A 17 17.26 13.58 -55.95
N PHE A 18 17.63 14.80 -55.53
CA PHE A 18 16.86 15.82 -54.81
C PHE A 18 15.86 15.45 -53.69
N ARG A 19 16.20 15.91 -52.48
CA ARG A 19 15.27 16.16 -51.36
C ARG A 19 14.93 17.65 -51.29
N LYS A 20 13.71 17.96 -50.83
CA LYS A 20 13.17 19.29 -50.42
C LYS A 20 12.88 20.31 -51.54
N LEU A 21 11.60 20.70 -51.69
CA LEU A 21 11.20 22.10 -51.90
C LEU A 21 9.73 22.34 -51.47
N PHE A 22 9.51 23.31 -50.58
CA PHE A 22 8.21 23.90 -50.15
C PHE A 22 7.12 23.01 -49.49
N GLY A 23 6.21 23.66 -48.73
CA GLY A 23 4.95 23.09 -48.25
C GLY A 23 4.66 23.24 -46.75
N TYR A 24 4.10 24.38 -46.30
CA TYR A 24 3.51 24.53 -44.97
C TYR A 24 1.97 24.39 -45.06
N GLY A 25 1.39 23.44 -44.32
CA GLY A 25 -0.02 23.43 -43.88
C GLY A 25 -1.16 23.30 -44.92
N ARG A 26 -1.95 22.22 -44.82
CA ARG A 26 -3.42 22.26 -45.01
C ARG A 26 -4.12 21.11 -44.27
N SER A 27 -5.37 21.34 -43.86
CA SER A 27 -6.23 20.42 -43.11
C SER A 27 -7.20 19.61 -44.00
N SER A 28 -7.44 18.35 -43.63
CA SER A 28 -8.56 17.44 -44.01
C SER A 28 -8.80 17.17 -45.52
N PRO A 29 -9.19 15.94 -45.92
CA PRO A 29 -10.46 15.33 -45.50
C PRO A 29 -10.31 13.91 -44.90
N GLY A 30 -11.38 13.40 -44.30
CA GLY A 30 -11.43 12.05 -43.73
C GLY A 30 -11.88 10.96 -44.71
N THR A 31 -11.53 9.72 -44.40
CA THR A 31 -12.11 8.50 -45.00
C THR A 31 -12.38 7.49 -43.89
N SER A 32 -13.46 6.72 -44.02
CA SER A 32 -13.95 5.84 -42.96
C SER A 32 -13.13 4.56 -42.79
N THR A 33 -12.68 4.30 -41.56
CA THR A 33 -12.26 2.96 -41.12
C THR A 33 -13.07 2.55 -39.90
N THR A 34 -13.92 1.54 -40.11
CA THR A 34 -14.74 0.78 -39.16
C THR A 34 -14.44 1.02 -37.67
N ALA A 35 -15.32 1.77 -37.00
CA ALA A 35 -15.44 1.71 -35.54
C ALA A 35 -15.88 0.29 -35.15
N HIS A 36 -14.96 -0.51 -34.60
CA HIS A 36 -15.29 -1.85 -34.14
C HIS A 36 -16.11 -1.70 -32.85
N ASN A 37 -17.39 -2.08 -32.88
CA ASN A 37 -18.34 -1.90 -31.78
C ASN A 37 -18.10 -2.91 -30.65
N GLY A 38 -16.91 -2.87 -30.06
CA GLY A 38 -16.61 -3.53 -28.80
C GLY A 38 -17.20 -2.72 -27.67
N ASN A 39 -18.34 -3.15 -27.13
CA ASN A 39 -18.98 -2.54 -25.97
C ASN A 39 -18.18 -2.88 -24.68
N THR A 40 -16.94 -2.37 -24.60
CA THR A 40 -16.14 -2.41 -23.39
C THR A 40 -16.72 -1.42 -22.41
N THR A 41 -17.55 -1.94 -21.49
CA THR A 41 -17.76 -1.30 -20.20
C THR A 41 -16.40 -0.90 -19.60
N PRO A 42 -16.31 0.24 -18.88
CA PRO A 42 -15.07 0.60 -18.20
C PRO A 42 -14.76 -0.49 -17.16
N SER A 43 -13.84 -1.38 -17.51
CA SER A 43 -13.43 -2.50 -16.65
C SER A 43 -12.94 -1.92 -15.34
N THR A 44 -13.67 -2.17 -14.26
CA THR A 44 -13.19 -1.79 -12.93
C THR A 44 -11.93 -2.58 -12.61
N ALA A 45 -11.17 -2.12 -11.60
CA ALA A 45 -10.05 -2.90 -11.08
C ALA A 45 -10.50 -4.32 -10.69
N VAL A 46 -11.71 -4.45 -10.12
CA VAL A 46 -12.33 -5.73 -9.75
C VAL A 46 -12.56 -6.62 -10.99
N ASP A 47 -13.19 -6.10 -12.05
CA ASP A 47 -13.41 -6.86 -13.30
C ASP A 47 -12.09 -7.36 -13.93
N ALA A 48 -11.03 -6.54 -13.85
CA ALA A 48 -9.70 -6.88 -14.35
C ALA A 48 -9.04 -7.97 -13.49
N ILE A 49 -9.08 -7.83 -12.16
CA ILE A 49 -8.59 -8.82 -11.19
C ILE A 49 -9.31 -10.16 -11.39
N ASP A 50 -10.64 -10.15 -11.51
CA ASP A 50 -11.45 -11.36 -11.74
C ASP A 50 -11.08 -12.06 -13.05
N ARG A 51 -10.87 -11.29 -14.13
CA ARG A 51 -10.43 -11.83 -15.42
C ARG A 51 -9.02 -12.43 -15.34
N ILE A 52 -8.12 -11.84 -14.55
CA ILE A 52 -6.78 -12.39 -14.30
C ILE A 52 -6.86 -13.67 -13.48
N LYS A 53 -7.64 -13.70 -12.38
CA LYS A 53 -7.82 -14.89 -11.52
C LYS A 53 -8.40 -16.08 -12.31
N ARG A 54 -9.42 -15.86 -13.15
CA ARG A 54 -9.94 -16.88 -14.09
C ARG A 54 -8.91 -17.33 -15.14
N THR A 55 -7.95 -16.48 -15.49
CA THR A 55 -6.86 -16.82 -16.43
C THR A 55 -5.77 -17.65 -15.74
N LEU A 56 -5.43 -17.35 -14.48
CA LEU A 56 -4.52 -18.16 -13.66
C LEU A 56 -5.03 -19.60 -13.53
N GLU A 57 -6.30 -19.80 -13.18
CA GLU A 57 -6.94 -21.12 -13.15
C GLU A 57 -6.76 -21.91 -14.46
N MET A 58 -6.87 -21.24 -15.62
CA MET A 58 -6.69 -21.89 -16.92
C MET A 58 -5.22 -22.25 -17.20
N LEU A 59 -4.27 -21.44 -16.71
CA LEU A 59 -2.84 -21.75 -16.80
C LEU A 59 -2.47 -22.93 -15.89
N GLU A 60 -2.95 -22.97 -14.66
CA GLU A 60 -2.76 -24.09 -13.71
C GLU A 60 -3.30 -25.41 -14.26
N LYS A 61 -4.53 -25.40 -14.80
CA LYS A 61 -5.15 -26.58 -15.44
C LYS A 61 -4.34 -27.05 -16.67
N LYS A 62 -3.73 -26.12 -17.41
CA LYS A 62 -2.84 -26.41 -18.55
C LYS A 62 -1.45 -26.89 -18.11
N GLU A 63 -0.93 -26.36 -17.02
CA GLU A 63 0.34 -26.76 -16.40
C GLU A 63 0.24 -28.21 -15.89
N ALA A 64 -0.80 -28.55 -15.12
CA ALA A 64 -1.08 -29.91 -14.66
C ALA A 64 -1.19 -30.91 -15.82
N LEU A 65 -1.83 -30.54 -16.93
CA LEU A 65 -1.87 -31.36 -18.15
C LEU A 65 -0.49 -31.50 -18.82
N THR A 66 0.35 -30.47 -18.74
CA THR A 66 1.69 -30.47 -19.36
C THR A 66 2.68 -31.28 -18.51
N ASN A 67 2.59 -31.22 -17.18
CA ASN A 67 3.32 -32.08 -16.25
C ASN A 67 3.03 -33.56 -16.51
N ARG A 68 1.76 -33.97 -16.64
CA ARG A 68 1.40 -35.36 -17.01
C ARG A 68 2.05 -35.80 -18.33
N ARG A 69 2.14 -34.92 -19.33
CA ARG A 69 2.84 -35.21 -20.60
C ARG A 69 4.36 -35.34 -20.45
N VAL A 70 4.98 -34.62 -19.50
CA VAL A 70 6.41 -34.81 -19.14
C VAL A 70 6.62 -36.20 -18.53
N GLU A 71 5.70 -36.66 -17.67
CA GLU A 71 5.72 -38.00 -17.06
C GLU A 71 5.47 -39.11 -18.08
N GLU A 72 4.46 -38.98 -18.95
CA GLU A 72 4.13 -39.90 -20.04
C GLU A 72 5.32 -40.09 -21.00
N GLU A 73 5.91 -39.00 -21.51
CA GLU A 73 7.05 -39.07 -22.41
C GLU A 73 8.32 -39.60 -21.70
N LEU A 74 8.47 -39.37 -20.38
CA LEU A 74 9.54 -39.99 -19.58
C LEU A 74 9.34 -41.51 -19.42
N ALA A 75 8.10 -41.96 -19.20
CA ALA A 75 7.76 -43.38 -19.11
C ALA A 75 8.02 -44.10 -20.44
N LEU A 76 7.54 -43.54 -21.55
CA LEU A 76 7.76 -44.06 -22.90
C LEU A 76 9.25 -44.07 -23.29
N ALA A 77 10.01 -43.03 -22.90
CA ALA A 77 11.46 -43.01 -23.09
C ALA A 77 12.16 -44.16 -22.33
N ARG A 78 11.77 -44.42 -21.08
CA ARG A 78 12.29 -45.52 -20.26
C ARG A 78 11.92 -46.89 -20.86
N GLU A 79 10.70 -47.04 -21.34
CA GLU A 79 10.20 -48.28 -21.96
C GLU A 79 10.94 -48.60 -23.26
N GLU A 80 11.04 -47.65 -24.20
CA GLU A 80 11.77 -47.85 -25.45
C GLU A 80 13.27 -48.06 -25.23
N ASN A 81 13.86 -47.48 -24.18
CA ASN A 81 15.25 -47.77 -23.82
C ASN A 81 15.42 -49.20 -23.28
N ARG A 82 14.48 -49.74 -22.50
CA ARG A 82 14.47 -51.15 -22.06
C ARG A 82 14.35 -52.12 -23.26
N LYS A 83 13.61 -51.74 -24.30
CA LYS A 83 13.52 -52.48 -25.58
C LYS A 83 14.77 -52.34 -26.47
N GLY A 84 15.80 -51.59 -26.05
CA GLY A 84 16.98 -51.29 -26.87
C GLY A 84 16.77 -50.24 -27.97
N ASN A 85 15.56 -49.69 -28.12
CA ASN A 85 15.16 -48.76 -29.17
C ASN A 85 15.65 -47.31 -28.91
N LYS A 86 16.97 -47.14 -28.74
CA LYS A 86 17.63 -45.86 -28.41
C LYS A 86 17.15 -44.68 -29.26
N ARG A 87 16.89 -44.89 -30.56
CA ARG A 87 16.37 -43.84 -31.47
C ARG A 87 14.97 -43.33 -31.05
N ARG A 88 14.06 -44.22 -30.64
CA ARG A 88 12.71 -43.85 -30.16
C ARG A 88 12.78 -43.24 -28.77
N ALA A 89 13.57 -43.81 -27.86
CA ALA A 89 13.81 -43.24 -26.54
C ALA A 89 14.30 -41.77 -26.63
N MET A 90 15.23 -41.46 -27.55
CA MET A 90 15.65 -40.07 -27.79
C MET A 90 14.56 -39.16 -28.40
N GLN A 91 13.59 -39.69 -29.14
CA GLN A 91 12.45 -38.89 -29.62
C GLN A 91 11.52 -38.50 -28.46
N HIS A 92 11.21 -39.45 -27.58
CA HIS A 92 10.44 -39.21 -26.36
C HIS A 92 11.15 -38.21 -25.42
N LEU A 93 12.46 -38.35 -25.19
CA LEU A 93 13.25 -37.38 -24.40
C LEU A 93 13.29 -35.97 -25.01
N LYS A 94 13.26 -35.84 -26.35
CA LYS A 94 13.16 -34.52 -27.02
C LYS A 94 11.80 -33.87 -26.79
N LYS A 95 10.70 -34.63 -26.85
CA LYS A 95 9.36 -34.13 -26.53
C LYS A 95 9.24 -33.75 -25.05
N LYS A 96 9.78 -34.58 -24.14
CA LYS A 96 9.85 -34.28 -22.70
C LYS A 96 10.45 -32.88 -22.46
N LYS A 97 11.63 -32.60 -23.04
CA LYS A 97 12.26 -31.27 -22.96
C LYS A 97 11.44 -30.14 -23.57
N LEU A 98 10.65 -30.41 -24.63
CA LEU A 98 9.75 -29.43 -25.22
C LEU A 98 8.54 -29.13 -24.32
N TYR A 99 8.07 -30.09 -23.53
CA TYR A 99 7.03 -29.86 -22.51
C TYR A 99 7.60 -29.20 -21.25
N GLU A 100 8.83 -29.51 -20.83
CA GLU A 100 9.54 -28.80 -19.75
C GLU A 100 9.69 -27.31 -20.08
N ALA A 101 10.16 -26.96 -21.29
CA ALA A 101 10.23 -25.57 -21.74
C ALA A 101 8.85 -24.88 -21.89
N GLN A 102 7.75 -25.64 -21.96
CA GLN A 102 6.39 -25.10 -21.89
C GLN A 102 5.94 -24.84 -20.44
N LEU A 103 6.38 -25.65 -19.48
CA LEU A 103 6.14 -25.41 -18.05
C LEU A 103 6.88 -24.13 -17.58
N ASP A 104 8.14 -23.97 -17.96
CA ASP A 104 8.93 -22.75 -17.67
C ASP A 104 8.19 -21.48 -18.16
N ALA A 105 7.62 -21.54 -19.37
CA ALA A 105 6.85 -20.45 -19.97
C ALA A 105 5.47 -20.25 -19.31
N LEU A 106 4.83 -21.31 -18.80
CA LEU A 106 3.58 -21.21 -18.03
C LEU A 106 3.82 -20.56 -16.66
N SER A 107 4.83 -21.02 -15.93
CA SER A 107 5.26 -20.44 -14.64
C SER A 107 5.60 -18.96 -14.79
N THR A 108 6.41 -18.61 -15.80
CA THR A 108 6.71 -17.21 -16.18
C THR A 108 5.46 -16.38 -16.50
N SER A 109 4.37 -17.01 -16.97
CA SER A 109 3.11 -16.34 -17.25
C SER A 109 2.20 -16.21 -16.03
N GLN A 110 2.20 -17.21 -15.14
CA GLN A 110 1.47 -17.18 -13.86
C GLN A 110 2.03 -16.08 -12.94
N LEU A 111 3.36 -16.01 -12.78
CA LEU A 111 4.03 -14.98 -11.97
C LEU A 111 3.64 -13.56 -12.41
N LYS A 112 3.72 -13.26 -13.72
CA LYS A 112 3.34 -11.96 -14.28
C LYS A 112 1.87 -11.58 -14.08
N LEU A 113 0.98 -12.57 -14.02
CA LEU A 113 -0.43 -12.35 -13.72
C LEU A 113 -0.66 -12.14 -12.22
N GLN A 114 0.09 -12.83 -11.35
CA GLN A 114 0.07 -12.60 -9.90
C GLN A 114 0.62 -11.20 -9.55
N GLU A 115 1.73 -10.78 -10.16
CA GLU A 115 2.27 -9.41 -10.08
C GLU A 115 1.20 -8.36 -10.48
N GLN A 116 0.43 -8.61 -11.55
CA GLN A 116 -0.65 -7.73 -11.99
C GLN A 116 -1.84 -7.67 -11.03
N VAL A 117 -2.20 -8.78 -10.36
CA VAL A 117 -3.23 -8.78 -9.31
C VAL A 117 -2.79 -7.89 -8.15
N ILE A 118 -1.58 -8.09 -7.63
CA ILE A 118 -1.02 -7.31 -6.52
C ILE A 118 -0.98 -5.81 -6.88
N MET A 119 -0.52 -5.49 -8.11
CA MET A 119 -0.48 -4.11 -8.60
C MET A 119 -1.87 -3.46 -8.70
N LEU A 120 -2.89 -4.20 -9.17
CA LEU A 120 -4.26 -3.70 -9.27
C LEU A 120 -4.95 -3.57 -7.89
N GLU A 121 -4.69 -4.50 -6.98
CA GLU A 121 -5.23 -4.46 -5.61
C GLU A 121 -4.63 -3.28 -4.83
N GLY A 122 -3.31 -3.04 -4.93
CA GLY A 122 -2.67 -1.84 -4.38
C GLY A 122 -3.14 -0.54 -5.04
N SER A 123 -3.27 -0.51 -6.37
CA SER A 123 -3.78 0.67 -7.10
C SER A 123 -5.23 1.00 -6.74
N ARG A 124 -6.05 -0.02 -6.43
CA ARG A 124 -7.41 0.14 -5.93
C ARG A 124 -7.40 0.80 -4.54
N ALA A 125 -6.61 0.29 -3.60
CA ALA A 125 -6.48 0.88 -2.26
C ALA A 125 -6.07 2.36 -2.33
N THR A 126 -5.04 2.70 -3.12
CA THR A 126 -4.62 4.10 -3.35
C THR A 126 -5.74 4.97 -3.94
N SER A 127 -6.57 4.41 -4.82
CA SER A 127 -7.72 5.12 -5.41
C SER A 127 -8.84 5.36 -4.39
N GLU A 128 -9.06 4.41 -3.47
CA GLU A 128 -10.03 4.52 -2.38
C GLU A 128 -9.55 5.56 -1.34
N THR A 129 -8.27 5.54 -0.95
CA THR A 129 -7.65 6.58 -0.10
C THR A 129 -7.79 7.97 -0.73
N TYR A 130 -7.50 8.12 -2.03
CA TYR A 130 -7.66 9.40 -2.72
C TYR A 130 -9.14 9.85 -2.80
N GLY A 131 -10.08 8.92 -2.90
CA GLY A 131 -11.52 9.20 -2.81
C GLY A 131 -11.94 9.72 -1.44
N ALA A 132 -11.41 9.13 -0.36
CA ALA A 132 -11.63 9.58 1.01
C ALA A 132 -11.03 10.99 1.24
N LEU A 133 -9.76 11.20 0.87
CA LEU A 133 -9.08 12.50 0.96
C LEU A 133 -9.82 13.60 0.18
N ARG A 134 -10.34 13.28 -1.01
CA ARG A 134 -11.17 14.21 -1.78
C ARG A 134 -12.48 14.53 -1.05
N THR A 135 -13.15 13.53 -0.49
CA THR A 135 -14.41 13.73 0.24
C THR A 135 -14.20 14.60 1.48
N GLY A 136 -13.12 14.36 2.24
CA GLY A 136 -12.70 15.23 3.35
C GLY A 136 -12.36 16.65 2.90
N ALA A 137 -11.64 16.82 1.79
CA ALA A 137 -11.34 18.15 1.23
C ALA A 137 -12.60 18.88 0.74
N ASP A 138 -13.55 18.19 0.11
CA ASP A 138 -14.83 18.76 -0.32
C ASP A 138 -15.75 19.06 0.88
N ALA A 139 -15.63 18.35 2.00
CA ALA A 139 -16.30 18.66 3.27
C ALA A 139 -15.67 19.87 3.98
N MET A 140 -14.34 19.91 4.12
CA MET A 140 -13.60 21.07 4.66
C MET A 140 -13.88 22.34 3.86
N ARG A 141 -14.04 22.25 2.52
CA ARG A 141 -14.44 23.38 1.66
C ARG A 141 -15.86 23.88 1.93
N ARG A 142 -16.78 23.03 2.42
CA ARG A 142 -18.13 23.44 2.82
C ARG A 142 -18.10 24.11 4.18
N LEU A 143 -17.48 23.46 5.18
CA LEU A 143 -17.28 24.04 6.51
C LEU A 143 -16.58 25.40 6.42
N ALA A 144 -15.47 25.49 5.68
CA ALA A 144 -14.75 26.75 5.47
C ALA A 144 -15.61 27.83 4.80
N LYS A 145 -16.59 27.46 3.96
CA LYS A 145 -17.54 28.40 3.34
C LYS A 145 -18.69 28.78 4.29
N GLU A 146 -19.14 27.85 5.12
CA GLU A 146 -20.15 28.05 6.15
C GLU A 146 -19.60 28.86 7.34
N THR A 147 -18.27 28.87 7.55
CA THR A 147 -17.57 29.77 8.47
C THR A 147 -17.08 31.06 7.82
N SER A 148 -16.80 31.09 6.51
CA SER A 148 -16.53 32.32 5.77
C SER A 148 -17.84 33.02 5.40
N ILE A 149 -18.63 33.37 6.41
CA ILE A 149 -19.89 34.10 6.23
C ILE A 149 -19.55 35.53 5.78
N ASP A 150 -20.32 36.07 4.84
CA ASP A 150 -20.35 37.51 4.56
C ASP A 150 -20.90 38.32 5.78
N ASP A 151 -21.27 37.63 6.87
CA ASP A 151 -21.67 38.15 8.18
C ASP A 151 -20.59 37.95 9.28
N VAL A 152 -19.31 37.71 8.96
CA VAL A 152 -18.23 37.75 9.99
C VAL A 152 -18.16 39.14 10.64
N ASP A 153 -18.33 40.21 9.85
CA ASP A 153 -18.40 41.57 10.39
C ASP A 153 -19.66 41.73 11.28
N ALA A 154 -20.83 41.26 10.84
CA ALA A 154 -22.07 41.37 11.61
C ALA A 154 -22.09 40.50 12.87
N THR A 155 -21.42 39.35 12.88
CA THR A 155 -21.25 38.53 14.09
C THR A 155 -20.20 39.11 15.03
N MET A 156 -19.14 39.75 14.52
CA MET A 156 -18.23 40.56 15.34
C MET A 156 -18.92 41.78 15.93
N ASP A 157 -19.79 42.48 15.20
CA ASP A 157 -20.59 43.59 15.71
C ASP A 157 -21.54 43.13 16.83
N VAL A 158 -22.23 41.98 16.67
CA VAL A 158 -23.07 41.39 17.71
C VAL A 158 -22.26 40.91 18.92
N ILE A 159 -21.07 40.33 18.71
CA ILE A 159 -20.15 39.95 19.80
C ILE A 159 -19.65 41.19 20.55
N ASN A 160 -19.31 42.27 19.84
CA ASN A 160 -18.92 43.54 20.43
C ASN A 160 -20.08 44.16 21.22
N GLU A 161 -21.29 44.21 20.65
CA GLU A 161 -22.47 44.73 21.34
C GLU A 161 -22.85 43.88 22.57
N GLN A 162 -22.77 42.54 22.49
CA GLN A 162 -22.97 41.67 23.65
C GLN A 162 -21.84 41.80 24.69
N THR A 163 -20.60 42.05 24.28
CA THR A 163 -19.47 42.27 25.19
C THR A 163 -19.60 43.62 25.89
N GLU A 164 -20.02 44.67 25.19
CA GLU A 164 -20.33 45.99 25.74
C GLU A 164 -21.53 45.93 26.70
N GLN A 165 -22.60 45.22 26.33
CA GLN A 165 -23.75 44.96 27.22
C GLN A 165 -23.36 44.14 28.44
N MET A 166 -22.55 43.09 28.29
CA MET A 166 -22.09 42.26 29.41
C MET A 166 -21.15 43.03 30.33
N ARG A 167 -20.28 43.89 29.77
CA ARG A 167 -19.46 44.84 30.53
C ARG A 167 -20.31 45.85 31.29
N ALA A 168 -21.32 46.45 30.66
CA ALA A 168 -22.24 47.37 31.30
C ALA A 168 -23.10 46.70 32.39
N VAL A 169 -23.48 45.43 32.21
CA VAL A 169 -24.15 44.62 33.24
C VAL A 169 -23.19 44.32 34.39
N GLN A 170 -21.94 43.93 34.13
CA GLN A 170 -20.95 43.68 35.17
C GLN A 170 -20.58 44.96 35.93
N GLU A 171 -20.44 46.11 35.26
CA GLU A 171 -20.23 47.42 35.89
C GLU A 171 -21.45 47.87 36.72
N ALA A 172 -22.67 47.65 36.23
CA ALA A 172 -23.91 47.91 36.99
C ALA A 172 -24.13 46.96 38.18
N LEU A 173 -23.51 45.77 38.17
CA LEU A 173 -23.50 44.79 39.26
C LEU A 173 -22.25 44.88 40.15
N GLY A 174 -21.28 45.73 39.81
CA GLY A 174 -20.03 45.91 40.54
C GLY A 174 -19.02 44.76 40.42
N GLN A 175 -19.13 43.90 39.40
CA GLN A 175 -18.17 42.82 39.12
C GLN A 175 -17.11 43.26 38.10
N PRO A 176 -15.81 42.93 38.30
CA PRO A 176 -14.77 43.23 37.32
C PRO A 176 -14.77 42.24 36.15
N THR A 177 -14.65 42.76 34.92
CA THR A 177 -14.45 41.97 33.70
C THR A 177 -13.03 41.39 33.64
N GLY A 178 -12.80 40.14 34.09
CA GLY A 178 -11.44 39.60 34.09
C GLY A 178 -11.16 38.15 34.52
N LEU A 179 -12.15 37.25 34.61
CA LEU A 179 -11.95 35.88 35.15
C LEU A 179 -11.22 34.89 34.20
N ALA A 180 -10.15 35.35 33.56
CA ALA A 180 -9.17 34.58 32.79
C ALA A 180 -7.76 35.22 32.83
N ALA A 181 -7.52 36.13 33.78
CA ALA A 181 -6.27 36.87 33.95
C ALA A 181 -5.77 36.93 35.41
N GLU A 182 -6.45 36.22 36.32
CA GLU A 182 -6.13 36.09 37.74
C GLU A 182 -6.31 34.61 38.17
N PHE A 183 -5.46 33.74 37.61
CA PHE A 183 -5.03 32.53 38.32
C PHE A 183 -3.72 32.90 39.01
N ASP A 184 -3.52 32.50 40.27
CA ASP A 184 -2.27 32.76 40.97
C ASP A 184 -1.20 31.74 40.51
N GLU A 185 -0.04 32.21 40.07
CA GLU A 185 1.04 31.31 39.64
C GLU A 185 1.56 30.48 40.84
N ASP A 186 1.52 31.05 42.05
CA ASP A 186 1.88 30.37 43.30
C ASP A 186 0.93 29.19 43.63
N GLU A 187 -0.38 29.29 43.33
CA GLU A 187 -1.38 28.22 43.55
C GLU A 187 -1.19 27.08 42.53
N LEU A 188 -0.84 27.41 41.29
CA LEU A 188 -0.56 26.44 40.22
C LEU A 188 0.79 25.73 40.42
N GLU A 189 1.81 26.37 41.00
CA GLU A 189 3.05 25.70 41.40
C GLU A 189 2.83 24.74 42.59
N GLU A 190 1.89 25.02 43.51
CA GLU A 190 1.56 24.10 44.61
C GLU A 190 0.80 22.84 44.13
N GLU A 191 -0.19 22.97 43.23
CA GLU A 191 -0.83 21.80 42.59
C GLU A 191 0.17 20.95 41.78
N LEU A 192 1.10 21.59 41.06
CA LEU A 192 2.13 20.88 40.29
C LEU A 192 3.10 20.10 41.20
N ALA A 193 3.48 20.68 42.35
CA ALA A 193 4.34 20.02 43.32
C ALA A 193 3.67 18.82 44.02
N GLU A 194 2.35 18.86 44.25
CA GLU A 194 1.61 17.70 44.78
C GLU A 194 1.49 16.57 43.73
N LEU A 195 1.37 16.91 42.44
CA LEU A 195 1.42 15.94 41.34
C LEU A 195 2.79 15.24 41.23
N ASP A 196 3.89 16.00 41.23
CA ASP A 196 5.25 15.44 41.21
C ASP A 196 5.50 14.50 42.42
N ALA A 197 4.94 14.82 43.59
CA ALA A 197 5.05 13.99 44.78
C ALA A 197 4.29 12.66 44.65
N LEU A 198 3.09 12.66 44.05
CA LEU A 198 2.30 11.46 43.77
C LEU A 198 3.00 10.53 42.77
N ASP A 199 3.61 11.08 41.73
CA ASP A 199 4.40 10.28 40.78
C ASP A 199 5.69 9.72 41.41
N VAL A 200 6.32 10.43 42.35
CA VAL A 200 7.41 9.87 43.15
C VAL A 200 6.93 8.72 44.06
N GLU A 201 5.75 8.80 44.67
CA GLU A 201 5.17 7.68 45.45
C GLU A 201 4.87 6.47 44.55
N ASN A 202 4.27 6.69 43.36
CA ASN A 202 4.04 5.65 42.36
C ASN A 202 5.34 4.97 41.90
N ASN A 203 6.41 5.73 41.66
CA ASN A 203 7.72 5.17 41.31
C ASN A 203 8.43 4.47 42.50
N LEU A 204 8.02 4.72 43.74
CA LEU A 204 8.51 4.01 44.93
C LEU A 204 7.76 2.67 45.18
N LEU A 205 6.59 2.50 44.55
CA LEU A 205 5.82 1.26 44.49
C LEU A 205 6.27 0.31 43.37
N ASP A 206 7.22 0.73 42.52
CA ASP A 206 7.75 -0.05 41.41
C ASP A 206 8.56 -1.28 41.90
N PRO A 207 8.33 -2.51 41.39
CA PRO A 207 8.62 -3.73 42.12
C PRO A 207 10.10 -4.16 42.18
N GLU A 208 11.02 -3.37 41.60
CA GLU A 208 12.47 -3.63 41.69
C GLU A 208 13.02 -3.46 43.12
N LEU A 209 12.40 -2.65 43.98
CA LEU A 209 12.86 -2.44 45.36
C LEU A 209 12.42 -3.56 46.33
N ALA A 210 11.39 -4.34 45.98
CA ALA A 210 10.90 -5.47 46.79
C ALA A 210 11.79 -6.73 46.73
N LYS A 211 13.01 -6.61 46.19
CA LYS A 211 14.04 -7.66 46.08
C LYS A 211 14.74 -8.02 47.39
N GLU A 212 14.41 -7.37 48.50
CA GLU A 212 15.17 -7.37 49.76
C GLU A 212 14.58 -8.28 50.88
N LEU A 213 13.76 -9.27 50.52
CA LEU A 213 13.24 -10.29 51.47
C LEU A 213 13.78 -11.69 51.12
N GLU A 214 14.70 -12.18 51.95
CA GLU A 214 15.48 -13.40 51.70
C GLU A 214 14.73 -14.74 51.91
N GLU A 215 15.37 -15.81 51.42
CA GLU A 215 14.89 -17.20 51.28
C GLU A 215 14.54 -17.94 52.61
N PRO A 216 13.96 -19.16 52.52
CA PRO A 216 14.88 -20.32 52.46
C PRO A 216 14.51 -21.38 51.41
N THR A 217 15.54 -22.00 50.83
CA THR A 217 15.45 -23.06 49.82
C THR A 217 15.10 -24.45 50.39
N LEU A 218 14.47 -25.29 49.56
CA LEU A 218 14.26 -26.73 49.81
C LEU A 218 14.87 -27.58 48.67
N PRO A 219 15.42 -28.78 48.96
CA PRO A 219 16.29 -29.50 48.02
C PRO A 219 15.53 -30.19 46.87
N SER A 220 16.13 -30.14 45.68
CA SER A 220 15.60 -30.72 44.44
C SER A 220 15.86 -32.23 44.31
N VAL A 221 14.92 -32.95 43.69
CA VAL A 221 15.04 -34.38 43.34
C VAL A 221 14.75 -34.54 41.84
N PRO A 222 15.69 -35.08 41.03
CA PRO A 222 15.52 -35.15 39.58
C PRO A 222 14.70 -36.35 39.11
N LEU A 223 13.80 -36.12 38.13
CA LEU A 223 13.13 -37.16 37.35
C LEU A 223 13.30 -36.88 35.84
N PRO A 224 13.36 -37.92 34.99
CA PRO A 224 13.72 -37.79 33.58
C PRO A 224 12.59 -37.20 32.71
N ALA A 225 12.99 -36.45 31.68
CA ALA A 225 12.07 -35.69 30.82
C ALA A 225 11.36 -36.53 29.74
N VAL A 226 10.16 -36.07 29.36
CA VAL A 226 9.39 -36.54 28.19
C VAL A 226 8.92 -35.30 27.41
N PRO A 227 9.12 -35.20 26.09
CA PRO A 227 8.78 -33.99 25.33
C PRO A 227 7.29 -33.93 24.98
N ALA A 228 6.64 -32.82 25.33
CA ALA A 228 5.29 -32.48 24.88
C ALA A 228 5.31 -31.11 24.18
N SER A 229 5.34 -31.12 22.83
CA SER A 229 5.10 -29.92 22.05
C SER A 229 3.60 -29.73 21.87
N ALA A 230 3.06 -28.63 22.38
CA ALA A 230 1.68 -28.22 22.19
C ALA A 230 1.63 -26.70 21.97
N SER A 231 1.49 -26.29 20.71
CA SER A 231 1.07 -24.93 20.40
C SER A 231 -0.41 -24.79 20.75
N ALA A 232 -0.76 -23.76 21.51
CA ALA A 232 -2.12 -23.38 21.83
C ALA A 232 -2.21 -21.85 21.82
N SER A 233 -3.16 -21.31 21.06
CA SER A 233 -3.29 -19.86 20.87
C SER A 233 -3.80 -19.15 22.12
N ALA A 234 -3.06 -18.14 22.56
CA ALA A 234 -3.57 -16.97 23.24
C ALA A 234 -3.01 -15.75 22.50
N LEU A 235 -3.79 -14.70 22.32
CA LEU A 235 -3.25 -13.43 21.85
C LEU A 235 -2.36 -12.82 22.97
N SER A 236 -1.30 -12.11 22.60
CA SER A 236 -0.47 -11.41 23.59
C SER A 236 -1.11 -10.10 24.02
N ALA A 237 -0.62 -9.55 25.14
CA ALA A 237 -1.03 -8.20 25.59
C ALA A 237 -0.70 -7.10 24.56
N ASP A 238 0.24 -7.35 23.64
CA ASP A 238 0.60 -6.44 22.55
C ASP A 238 -0.52 -6.34 21.50
N GLU A 239 -1.16 -7.47 21.17
CA GLU A 239 -2.29 -7.51 20.22
C GLU A 239 -3.56 -6.86 20.81
N GLU A 240 -3.73 -6.91 22.14
CA GLU A 240 -4.78 -6.16 22.85
C GLU A 240 -4.46 -4.64 22.92
N ALA A 241 -3.18 -4.27 23.01
CA ALA A 241 -2.74 -2.88 22.94
C ALA A 241 -2.92 -2.27 21.54
N GLU A 242 -2.65 -3.00 20.46
CA GLU A 242 -2.94 -2.55 19.08
C GLU A 242 -4.44 -2.30 18.86
N LEU A 243 -5.31 -3.18 19.36
CA LEU A 243 -6.76 -2.98 19.32
C LEU A 243 -7.20 -1.72 20.09
N LYS A 244 -6.60 -1.47 21.27
CA LYS A 244 -6.89 -0.27 22.07
C LYS A 244 -6.41 1.03 21.41
N ALA A 245 -5.27 0.99 20.69
CA ALA A 245 -4.77 2.13 19.93
C ALA A 245 -5.71 2.49 18.76
N LEU A 246 -6.16 1.49 17.99
CA LEU A 246 -7.17 1.67 16.93
C LEU A 246 -8.51 2.22 17.46
N GLN A 247 -8.88 1.83 18.68
CA GLN A 247 -10.10 2.34 19.32
C GLN A 247 -9.97 3.82 19.72
N ALA A 248 -8.80 4.24 20.24
CA ALA A 248 -8.51 5.64 20.54
C ALA A 248 -8.42 6.52 19.28
N GLU A 249 -7.97 5.98 18.14
CA GLU A 249 -7.99 6.68 16.85
C GLU A 249 -9.42 6.87 16.30
N MET A 250 -10.33 5.92 16.55
CA MET A 250 -11.73 5.98 16.12
C MET A 250 -12.63 6.88 16.98
N GLU A 251 -12.30 7.15 18.24
CA GLU A 251 -13.10 8.04 19.11
C GLU A 251 -12.72 9.53 18.97
N LEU A 252 -11.67 9.86 18.21
CA LEU A 252 -11.18 11.22 17.98
C LEU A 252 -11.43 11.76 16.54
N SER A 253 -12.38 11.15 15.80
CA SER A 253 -12.67 11.40 14.37
C SER A 253 -14.17 11.57 14.07
#